data_AF-A0A0K6HYP8-F1
#
_entry.id   AF-A0A0K6HYP8-F1
#
_cell.length_a   1.000
_cell.length_b   1.000
_cell.length_c   1.000
_cell.angle_alpha   90.00
_cell.angle_beta   90.00
_cell.angle_gamma   90.00
#
_symmetry.space_group_name_H-M   'P 1'
#
loop_
_entity.id
_entity.type
_entity.pdbx_description
1 polymer ?
#
loop_
_entity_poly.entity_id
_entity_poly.type
_entity_poly.pdbx_seq_one_letter_code
_entity_poly.pdbx_strand_id
1 'polypeptide(L)'
;MQEQSNAIYFAQAFHHGEAEQHSYVVAIGSQTVVEALARAEHARLRGAYGIAIYRTTPDTATQEHFRLVGYLSSDMGEKWTCSQPDETQTA
;
A
#
# COMPACT_ATOMS: atom_id res chain seq x y z
N MET A 1 -18.54 22.51 17.23
CA MET A 1 -17.95 21.20 17.55
C MET A 1 -16.90 20.92 16.51
N GLN A 2 -15.62 20.89 16.87
CA GLN A 2 -14.58 20.39 15.99
C GLN A 2 -14.67 18.87 16.06
N GLU A 3 -15.11 18.20 14.98
CA GLU A 3 -14.91 16.77 14.82
C GLU A 3 -13.41 16.52 14.95
N GLN A 4 -12.99 15.95 16.07
CA GLN A 4 -11.70 15.27 16.11
C GLN A 4 -11.76 14.26 14.98
N SER A 5 -10.94 14.46 13.95
CA SER A 5 -10.97 13.62 12.76
C SER A 5 -10.70 12.18 13.20
N ASN A 6 -11.76 11.37 13.31
CA ASN A 6 -11.73 9.99 13.77
C ASN A 6 -11.18 9.07 12.67
N ALA A 7 -10.15 9.54 11.98
CA ALA A 7 -9.54 8.83 10.89
C ALA A 7 -8.65 7.73 11.46
N ILE A 8 -8.84 6.52 10.94
CA ILE A 8 -7.94 5.40 11.17
C ILE A 8 -7.09 5.18 9.91
N TYR A 9 -5.98 4.51 10.11
CA TYR A 9 -5.05 4.16 9.05
C TYR A 9 -4.92 2.65 9.01
N PHE A 10 -4.77 2.10 7.82
CA PHE A 10 -4.39 0.71 7.67
C PHE A 10 -3.38 0.53 6.54
N ALA A 11 -2.49 -0.43 6.72
CA ALA A 11 -1.49 -0.82 5.72
C ALA A 11 -1.85 -2.19 5.15
N GLN A 12 -1.85 -2.32 3.83
CA GLN A 12 -2.14 -3.57 3.12
C GLN A 12 -0.97 -3.94 2.22
N ALA A 13 -0.48 -5.17 2.37
CA ALA A 13 0.51 -5.78 1.50
C ALA A 13 -0.18 -6.42 0.29
N PHE A 14 0.36 -6.20 -0.91
CA PHE A 14 -0.14 -6.77 -2.16
C PHE A 14 0.89 -7.66 -2.82
N HIS A 15 0.59 -8.95 -2.90
CA HIS A 15 1.37 -9.90 -3.66
C HIS A 15 0.88 -9.94 -5.11
N HIS A 16 1.79 -9.83 -6.08
CA HIS A 16 1.42 -9.77 -7.50
C HIS A 16 1.28 -11.19 -8.05
N GLY A 17 0.03 -11.64 -8.22
CA GLY A 17 -0.34 -12.69 -9.19
C GLY A 17 -0.05 -14.15 -8.84
N GLU A 18 0.62 -14.47 -7.74
CA GLU A 18 0.74 -15.88 -7.30
C GLU A 18 -0.52 -16.30 -6.53
N ALA A 19 -1.22 -17.34 -7.02
CA ALA A 19 -2.47 -17.82 -6.45
C ALA A 19 -2.38 -18.26 -4.97
N GLU A 20 -1.16 -18.53 -4.49
CA GLU A 20 -0.86 -18.96 -3.12
C GLU A 20 -0.50 -17.78 -2.19
N GLN A 21 -0.27 -16.57 -2.73
CA GLN A 21 0.13 -15.41 -1.95
C GLN A 21 -1.03 -14.42 -1.81
N HIS A 22 -1.68 -14.43 -0.65
CA HIS A 22 -2.83 -13.57 -0.38
C HIS A 22 -2.38 -12.17 0.03
N SER A 23 -3.07 -11.15 -0.51
CA SER A 23 -2.96 -9.79 0.05
C SER A 23 -3.48 -9.79 1.48
N TYR A 24 -2.81 -9.10 2.39
CA TYR A 24 -3.17 -9.10 3.80
C TYR A 24 -2.93 -7.73 4.45
N VAL A 25 -3.58 -7.51 5.59
CA VAL A 25 -3.44 -6.28 6.37
C VAL A 25 -2.25 -6.40 7.32
N VAL A 26 -1.31 -5.48 7.20
CA VAL A 26 -0.09 -5.41 8.02
C VAL A 26 -0.40 -4.77 9.38
N ALA A 27 -1.16 -3.66 9.38
CA ALA A 27 -1.48 -2.92 10.60
C ALA A 27 -2.75 -2.08 10.41
N ILE A 28 -3.44 -1.80 11.53
CA ILE A 28 -4.56 -0.85 11.63
C ILE A 28 -4.33 0.01 12.87
N GLY A 29 -4.50 1.33 12.79
CA GLY A 29 -4.37 2.22 13.95
C GLY A 29 -4.09 3.68 13.58
N SER A 30 -3.28 4.34 14.40
CA SER A 30 -2.82 5.71 14.13
C SER A 30 -1.80 5.74 12.99
N GLN A 31 -1.70 6.88 12.29
CA GLN A 31 -0.82 7.05 11.14
C GLN A 31 0.63 6.66 11.46
N THR A 32 1.21 7.21 12.52
CA THR A 32 2.62 6.99 12.88
C THR A 32 2.93 5.52 13.15
N VAL A 33 2.02 4.81 13.83
CA VAL A 33 2.20 3.38 14.14
C VAL A 33 2.07 2.54 12.87
N VAL A 34 1.04 2.78 12.06
CA VAL A 34 0.81 2.05 10.81
C VAL A 34 1.99 2.22 9.84
N GLU A 35 2.49 3.44 9.69
CA GLU A 35 3.64 3.72 8.84
C GLU A 35 4.93 3.04 9.33
N ALA A 36 5.18 3.04 10.65
CA ALA A 36 6.35 2.40 11.22
C ALA A 36 6.31 0.87 11.01
N LEU A 37 5.16 0.25 11.24
CA LEU A 37 4.97 -1.19 11.03
C LEU A 37 5.02 -1.57 9.55
N ALA A 38 4.42 -0.76 8.66
CA ALA A 38 4.52 -0.96 7.22
C ALA A 38 5.99 -0.94 6.75
N ARG A 39 6.79 0.03 7.21
CA ARG A 39 8.22 0.09 6.87
C ARG A 39 9.01 -1.10 7.42
N ALA A 40 8.73 -1.51 8.65
CA ALA A 40 9.39 -2.67 9.25
C ALA A 40 9.08 -3.95 8.46
N GLU A 41 7.82 -4.13 8.06
CA GLU A 41 7.38 -5.29 7.29
C GLU A 41 7.97 -5.30 5.87
N HIS A 42 7.96 -4.15 5.20
CA HIS A 42 8.56 -3.99 3.88
C HIS A 42 10.07 -4.29 3.89
N ALA A 43 10.79 -3.82 4.91
CA ALA A 43 12.21 -4.09 5.10
C ALA A 43 12.49 -5.56 5.42
N ARG A 44 11.64 -6.21 6.23
CA ARG A 44 11.76 -7.63 6.62
C ARG A 44 11.83 -8.54 5.39
N LEU A 45 11.07 -8.21 4.35
CA LEU A 45 11.01 -8.99 3.11
C LEU A 45 11.67 -8.30 1.92
N ARG A 46 12.51 -7.29 2.19
CA ARG A 46 13.35 -6.62 1.19
C ARG A 46 12.56 -6.18 -0.05
N GLY A 47 11.38 -5.58 0.16
CA GLY A 47 10.58 -5.08 -0.95
C GLY A 47 10.02 -6.13 -1.90
N ALA A 48 9.89 -7.40 -1.48
CA ALA A 48 9.30 -8.46 -2.30
C ALA A 48 7.87 -8.13 -2.79
N TYR A 49 7.11 -7.35 -2.02
CA TYR A 49 5.77 -6.89 -2.35
C TYR A 49 5.55 -5.43 -1.95
N GLY A 50 4.56 -4.80 -2.58
CA GLY A 50 4.19 -3.42 -2.32
C GLY A 50 3.30 -3.33 -1.08
N ILE A 51 3.42 -2.25 -0.33
CA ILE A 51 2.52 -1.96 0.80
C ILE A 51 1.85 -0.61 0.58
N ALA A 52 0.53 -0.59 0.47
CA ALA A 52 -0.23 0.65 0.47
C ALA A 52 -0.72 1.00 1.86
N ILE A 53 -0.73 2.29 2.16
CA ILE A 53 -1.21 2.85 3.41
C ILE A 53 -2.40 3.74 3.08
N TYR A 54 -3.54 3.42 3.69
CA TYR A 54 -4.79 4.12 3.49
C TYR A 54 -5.22 4.85 4.76
N ARG A 55 -5.90 5.97 4.58
CA ARG A 55 -6.69 6.66 5.59
C ARG A 55 -8.16 6.36 5.34
N THR A 56 -8.91 6.03 6.38
CA THR A 56 -10.37 5.81 6.33
C THR A 56 -11.05 6.24 7.62
N THR A 57 -12.38 6.19 7.66
CA THR A 57 -13.20 6.43 8.85
C THR A 57 -13.79 5.10 9.33
N PRO A 58 -13.78 4.79 10.64
CA PRO A 58 -14.48 3.64 11.19
C PRO A 58 -15.96 3.60 10.81
N ASP A 59 -16.54 2.41 10.78
CA ASP A 59 -17.97 2.18 10.56
C ASP A 59 -18.52 2.73 9.23
N THR A 60 -17.64 3.01 8.27
CA THR A 60 -17.98 3.40 6.90
C THR A 60 -17.46 2.37 5.91
N ALA A 61 -18.17 2.21 4.79
CA ALA A 61 -17.70 1.34 3.73
C ALA A 61 -16.38 1.86 3.17
N THR A 62 -15.34 1.02 3.15
CA THR A 62 -14.00 1.40 2.65
C THR A 62 -14.08 1.97 1.24
N GLN A 63 -14.95 1.44 0.37
CA GLN A 63 -15.13 1.91 -1.02
C GLN A 63 -15.57 3.38 -1.12
N GLU A 64 -16.24 3.91 -0.09
CA GLU A 64 -16.77 5.27 -0.08
C GLU A 64 -15.80 6.27 0.57
N HIS A 65 -14.93 5.80 1.48
CA HIS A 65 -14.15 6.68 2.36
C HIS A 65 -12.67 6.30 2.54
N PHE A 66 -12.08 5.54 1.62
CA PHE A 66 -10.62 5.30 1.63
C PHE A 66 -9.84 6.33 0.79
N ARG A 67 -8.71 6.79 1.34
CA ARG A 67 -7.72 7.57 0.60
C ARG A 67 -6.35 6.92 0.74
N LEU A 68 -5.69 6.66 -0.39
CA LEU A 68 -4.27 6.27 -0.39
C LEU A 68 -3.43 7.46 0.10
N VAL A 69 -2.63 7.26 1.14
CA VAL A 69 -1.78 8.29 1.75
C VAL A 69 -0.29 7.93 1.74
N GLY A 70 0.05 6.67 1.45
CA GLY A 70 1.42 6.23 1.29
C GLY A 70 1.51 4.93 0.52
N TYR A 71 2.63 4.71 -0.14
CA TYR A 71 2.91 3.47 -0.85
C TYR A 71 4.40 3.16 -0.77
N LEU A 72 4.72 1.94 -0.35
CA LEU A 72 6.07 1.37 -0.39
C LEU A 72 6.12 0.45 -1.61
N SER A 73 6.92 0.81 -2.61
CA SER A 73 7.06 0.07 -3.88
C SER A 73 7.68 -1.30 -3.64
N SER A 74 7.34 -2.28 -4.48
CA SER A 74 8.11 -3.52 -4.53
C SER A 74 9.25 -3.41 -5.52
N ASP A 75 10.33 -4.14 -5.25
CA ASP A 75 11.46 -4.32 -6.16
C ASP A 75 11.00 -4.97 -7.49
N MET A 76 9.91 -5.74 -7.47
CA MET A 76 9.29 -6.26 -8.69
C MET A 76 8.45 -5.21 -9.45
N GLY A 77 7.77 -4.30 -8.75
CA GLY A 77 7.01 -3.21 -9.37
C GLY A 77 7.92 -2.23 -10.11
N GLU A 78 9.09 -1.91 -9.55
CA GLU A 78 10.07 -1.03 -10.18
C GLU A 78 10.73 -1.67 -11.42
N LYS A 79 10.99 -2.99 -11.38
CA LYS A 79 11.48 -3.74 -12.55
C LYS A 79 10.47 -3.75 -13.70
N TRP A 80 9.16 -3.71 -13.40
CA TRP A 80 8.13 -3.68 -14.43
C TRP A 80 8.05 -2.32 -15.14
N THR A 81 8.24 -1.20 -14.43
CA THR A 81 8.36 0.13 -15.05
C THR A 81 9.64 0.32 -15.86
N CYS A 82 10.74 -0.34 -15.51
CA CYS A 82 11.96 -0.31 -16.31
C CYS A 82 11.94 -1.22 -17.55
N SER A 83 10.97 -2.14 -17.65
CA SER A 83 10.88 -3.10 -18.75
C SER A 83 9.81 -2.77 -19.78
N GLN A 84 9.23 -1.57 -19.75
CA GLN A 84 8.51 -1.10 -20.93
C GLN A 84 9.55 -0.80 -21.99
N PRO A 85 9.59 -1.53 -23.13
CA PRO A 85 10.39 -1.07 -24.25
C PRO A 85 9.83 0.30 -24.61
N ASP A 86 10.72 1.29 -24.74
CA ASP A 86 10.41 2.49 -25.48
C ASP A 86 9.70 2.04 -26.77
N GLU A 87 8.48 2.51 -27.00
CA GLU A 87 7.91 2.54 -28.34
C GLU A 87 8.79 3.48 -29.16
N THR A 88 9.97 2.98 -29.52
CA THR A 88 10.84 3.50 -30.55
C THR A 88 10.02 3.39 -31.84
N GLN A 89 9.31 4.47 -32.14
CA GLN A 89 9.47 5.20 -33.38
C GLN A 89 9.69 4.28 -34.60
N THR A 90 8.60 3.82 -35.18
CA THR A 90 8.53 3.41 -36.58
C THR A 90 7.36 4.20 -37.18
N ALA A 91 7.63 5.40 -37.70
CA ALA A 91 8.01 5.70 -39.08
C ALA A 91 6.80 5.64 -40.03
#